data_AF-A0A536L7P8-F1
#
_entry.id   AF-A0A536L7P8-F1
#
_cell.length_a   1.000
_cell.length_b   1.000
_cell.length_c   1.000
_cell.angle_alpha   90.00
_cell.angle_beta   90.00
_cell.angle_gamma   90.00
#
_symmetry.space_group_name_H-M   'P 1'
#
loop_
_entity.id
_entity.type
_entity.pdbx_description
1 polymer ?
#
loop_
_entity_poly.entity_id
_entity_poly.type
_entity_poly.pdbx_seq_one_letter_code
_entity_poly.pdbx_strand_id
1 'polypeptide(L)'
;MGSGEQEMWYRARGIVEFRTNQRARAREIFEEGVRSFPTSAWLNYGLGQEYEAQGRIDEMAACFRHVRLEQVGSPTVLAMARYYYLWSRFEHGQRVIQPIFDRYYELKIADDMFLYMRGLPMFDESFGYRATFARLAGKLDHARLELVRARSELRCRPASCG
;
A
#
# COMPACT_ATOMS: atom_id res chain seq x y z
N MET A 1 -3.91 28.72 12.08
CA MET A 1 -3.52 27.76 11.03
C MET A 1 -4.78 27.03 10.60
N GLY A 2 -5.02 26.93 9.30
CA GLY A 2 -6.11 26.10 8.79
C GLY A 2 -5.88 24.63 9.13
N SER A 3 -6.95 23.85 9.28
CA SER A 3 -6.88 22.41 9.58
C SER A 3 -5.92 21.65 8.67
N GLY A 4 -5.87 21.99 7.37
CA GLY A 4 -4.95 21.37 6.41
C GLY A 4 -3.49 21.80 6.56
N GLU A 5 -3.22 23.04 6.98
CA GLU A 5 -1.86 23.53 7.25
C GLU A 5 -1.27 22.80 8.46
N GLN A 6 -2.10 22.53 9.47
CA GLN A 6 -1.68 21.81 10.66
C GLN A 6 -1.39 20.33 10.36
N GLU A 7 -2.23 19.65 9.57
CA GLU A 7 -1.95 18.29 9.10
C GLU A 7 -0.64 18.23 8.30
N MET A 8 -0.45 19.19 7.38
CA MET A 8 0.77 19.30 6.58
C MET A 8 2.00 19.54 7.46
N TRP A 9 1.88 20.35 8.51
CA TRP A 9 2.96 20.58 9.46
C TRP A 9 3.37 19.30 10.17
N TYR A 10 2.42 18.54 10.73
CA TYR A 10 2.70 17.25 11.40
C TYR A 10 3.40 16.29 10.43
N ARG A 11 2.91 16.21 9.19
CA ARG A 11 3.48 15.34 8.15
C ARG A 11 4.91 15.75 7.83
N ALA A 12 5.14 17.02 7.49
CA ALA A 12 6.45 17.51 7.09
C ALA A 12 7.47 17.38 8.24
N ARG A 13 7.07 17.77 9.46
CA ARG A 13 7.92 17.69 10.63
C ARG A 13 8.27 16.25 10.99
N GLY A 14 7.30 15.34 10.99
CA GLY A 14 7.53 13.92 11.23
C GLY A 14 8.50 13.30 10.22
N ILE A 15 8.37 13.63 8.93
CA ILE A 15 9.30 13.17 7.89
C ILE A 15 10.72 13.69 8.13
N VAL A 16 10.89 14.95 8.53
CA VAL A 16 12.22 15.51 8.82
C VAL A 16 12.89 14.78 9.99
N GLU A 17 12.15 14.54 11.07
CA GLU A 17 12.68 13.81 12.24
C GLU A 17 13.00 12.35 11.89
N PHE A 18 12.16 11.67 11.12
CA PHE A 18 12.43 10.32 10.60
C PHE A 18 13.72 10.28 9.79
N ARG A 19 13.91 11.22 8.84
CA ARG A 19 15.08 11.28 7.95
C ARG A 19 16.37 11.67 8.68
N THR A 20 16.26 12.37 9.80
CA THR A 20 17.41 12.74 10.65
C THR A 20 17.71 11.68 11.72
N ASN A 21 17.11 10.48 11.60
CA ASN A 21 17.26 9.36 12.51
C ASN A 21 16.77 9.62 13.95
N GLN A 22 15.93 10.64 14.15
CA GLN A 22 15.33 10.97 15.43
C GLN A 22 13.99 10.25 15.60
N ARG A 23 14.02 8.91 15.58
CA ARG A 23 12.81 8.05 15.52
C ARG A 23 11.82 8.27 16.67
N ALA A 24 12.31 8.51 17.88
CA ALA A 24 11.44 8.76 19.03
C ALA A 24 10.60 10.05 18.85
N ARG A 25 11.24 11.14 18.40
CA ARG A 25 10.57 12.41 18.11
C ARG A 25 9.62 12.29 16.93
N ALA A 26 10.04 11.59 15.87
CA ALA A 26 9.19 11.33 14.71
C ALA A 26 7.90 10.62 15.13
N ARG A 27 8.00 9.58 15.97
CA ARG A 27 6.83 8.90 16.54
C ARG A 27 5.93 9.86 17.30
N GLU A 28 6.46 10.64 18.24
CA GLU A 28 5.66 11.58 19.04
C GLU A 28 4.88 12.57 18.15
N ILE A 29 5.56 13.13 17.14
CA ILE A 29 4.95 14.06 16.18
C ILE A 29 3.84 13.35 15.37
N PHE A 30 4.09 12.13 14.91
CA PHE A 30 3.06 11.37 14.19
C PHE A 30 1.90 10.96 15.10
N GLU A 31 2.13 10.61 16.37
CA GLU A 31 1.08 10.29 17.34
C GLU A 31 0.22 11.52 17.66
N GLU A 32 0.81 12.70 17.81
CA GLU A 32 0.09 13.98 17.91
C GLU A 32 -0.71 14.29 16.65
N GLY A 33 -0.09 14.09 15.49
CA GLY A 33 -0.74 14.27 14.20
C GLY A 33 -1.95 13.36 14.03
N VAL A 34 -1.82 12.07 14.34
CA VAL A 34 -2.91 11.09 14.24
C VAL A 34 -4.01 11.38 15.29
N ARG A 35 -3.67 11.84 16.49
CA ARG A 35 -4.68 12.27 17.47
C ARG A 35 -5.52 13.44 16.96
N SER A 36 -4.90 14.37 16.25
CA SER A 36 -5.57 15.54 15.67
C SER A 36 -6.30 15.21 14.37
N PHE A 37 -5.75 14.29 13.57
CA PHE A 37 -6.25 13.89 12.25
C PHE A 37 -6.27 12.35 12.12
N PRO A 38 -7.23 11.66 12.79
CA PRO A 38 -7.24 10.20 12.86
C PRO A 38 -7.36 9.49 11.52
N THR A 39 -7.94 10.15 10.52
CA THR A 39 -8.18 9.60 9.18
C THR A 39 -7.11 10.00 8.16
N SER A 40 -6.07 10.73 8.56
CA SER A 40 -5.00 11.12 7.65
C SER A 40 -4.17 9.89 7.26
N ALA A 41 -4.22 9.51 5.98
CA ALA A 41 -3.49 8.36 5.49
C ALA A 41 -1.96 8.56 5.57
N TRP A 42 -1.47 9.77 5.34
CA TRP A 42 -0.03 10.05 5.40
C TRP A 42 0.51 10.00 6.84
N LEU A 43 -0.24 10.54 7.81
CA LEU A 43 0.16 10.48 9.22
C LEU A 43 0.08 9.05 9.76
N ASN A 44 -0.97 8.30 9.40
CA ASN A 44 -1.06 6.89 9.76
C ASN A 44 0.04 6.04 9.09
N TYR A 45 0.38 6.30 7.83
CA TYR A 45 1.49 5.61 7.18
C TYR A 45 2.82 5.90 7.91
N GLY A 46 3.13 7.17 8.19
CA GLY A 46 4.33 7.56 8.92
C GLY A 46 4.41 6.93 10.32
N LEU A 47 3.31 6.98 11.09
CA LEU A 47 3.25 6.34 12.41
C LEU A 47 3.44 4.82 12.32
N GLY A 48 2.84 4.18 11.31
CA GLY A 48 3.01 2.76 11.06
C GLY A 48 4.46 2.38 10.82
N GLN A 49 5.22 3.18 10.06
CA GLN A 49 6.65 2.96 9.86
C GLN A 49 7.46 3.04 11.16
N GLU A 50 7.07 3.93 12.09
CA GLU A 50 7.76 4.04 13.38
C GLU A 50 7.45 2.87 14.32
N TYR A 51 6.21 2.37 14.32
CA TYR A 51 5.86 1.16 15.07
C TYR A 51 6.55 -0.07 14.49
N GLU A 52 6.63 -0.18 13.17
CA GLU A 52 7.38 -1.25 12.51
C GLU A 52 8.85 -1.27 12.92
N ALA A 53 9.50 -0.11 12.92
CA ALA A 53 10.91 0.03 13.33
C ALA A 53 11.15 -0.38 14.80
N GLN A 54 10.10 -0.43 15.62
CA GLN A 54 10.14 -0.86 17.02
C GLN A 54 9.72 -2.32 17.22
N GLY A 55 9.43 -3.06 16.13
CA GLY A 55 8.88 -4.42 16.19
C GLY A 55 7.42 -4.48 16.67
N ARG A 56 6.73 -3.34 16.72
CA ARG A 56 5.33 -3.19 17.17
C ARG A 56 4.37 -3.42 16.00
N ILE A 57 4.32 -4.66 15.53
CA ILE A 57 3.73 -5.02 14.23
C ILE A 57 2.20 -4.93 14.23
N ASP A 58 1.56 -5.20 15.36
CA ASP A 58 0.10 -5.11 15.45
C ASP A 58 -0.36 -3.65 15.47
N GLU A 59 0.40 -2.73 16.08
CA GLU A 59 0.15 -1.29 16.00
C GLU A 59 0.45 -0.73 14.61
N MET A 60 1.54 -1.14 13.97
CA MET A 60 1.79 -0.84 12.55
C MET A 60 0.58 -1.24 11.69
N ALA A 61 0.08 -2.46 11.89
CA ALA A 61 -1.07 -2.96 11.15
C ALA A 61 -2.33 -2.12 11.42
N ALA A 62 -2.54 -1.69 12.67
CA ALA A 62 -3.64 -0.81 13.04
C ALA A 62 -3.58 0.53 12.30
N CYS A 63 -2.42 1.18 12.24
CA CYS A 63 -2.22 2.40 11.47
C CYS A 63 -2.48 2.19 9.97
N PHE A 64 -1.93 1.13 9.40
CA PHE A 64 -2.07 0.80 7.97
C PHE A 64 -3.52 0.56 7.54
N ARG A 65 -4.43 0.18 8.45
CA ARG A 65 -5.87 0.09 8.15
C ARG A 65 -6.52 1.44 7.82
N HIS A 66 -5.87 2.56 8.07
CA HIS A 66 -6.36 3.90 7.72
C HIS A 66 -5.74 4.45 6.43
N VAL A 67 -4.85 3.68 5.77
CA VAL A 67 -4.20 4.09 4.53
C VAL A 67 -4.97 3.54 3.33
N ARG A 68 -5.27 4.39 2.34
CA ARG A 68 -6.00 4.02 1.11
C ARG A 68 -5.18 4.38 -0.12
N LEU A 69 -5.28 3.54 -1.16
CA LEU A 69 -4.54 3.68 -2.42
C LEU A 69 -4.72 5.08 -3.03
N GLU A 70 -5.94 5.60 -3.02
CA GLU A 70 -6.31 6.89 -3.62
C GLU A 70 -5.62 8.09 -2.95
N GLN A 71 -5.21 7.95 -1.69
CA GLN A 71 -4.65 9.04 -0.89
C GLN A 71 -3.12 9.08 -0.91
N VAL A 72 -2.48 7.91 -0.97
CA VAL A 72 -1.01 7.77 -0.85
C VAL A 72 -0.32 7.25 -2.11
N GLY A 73 -1.10 6.80 -3.09
CA GLY A 73 -0.61 6.18 -4.31
C GLY A 73 -0.03 4.78 -4.10
N SER A 74 0.23 4.11 -5.21
CA SER A 74 0.65 2.71 -5.21
C SER A 74 2.02 2.43 -4.64
N PRO A 75 3.06 3.29 -4.80
CA PRO A 75 4.37 3.03 -4.21
C PRO A 75 4.31 2.84 -2.69
N THR A 76 3.46 3.62 -2.02
CA THR A 76 3.22 3.54 -0.58
C THR A 76 2.49 2.25 -0.20
N VAL A 77 1.46 1.87 -0.96
CA VAL A 77 0.72 0.61 -0.75
C VAL A 77 1.63 -0.61 -0.94
N LEU A 78 2.50 -0.60 -1.96
CA LEU A 78 3.51 -1.65 -2.14
C LEU A 78 4.55 -1.65 -1.02
N ALA A 79 4.93 -0.49 -0.49
CA ALA A 79 5.80 -0.42 0.69
C ALA A 79 5.15 -1.06 1.92
N MET A 80 3.86 -0.79 2.16
CA MET A 80 3.09 -1.46 3.22
C MET A 80 3.07 -2.99 3.02
N ALA A 81 2.91 -3.46 1.79
CA ALA A 81 2.98 -4.89 1.50
C ALA A 81 4.37 -5.49 1.82
N ARG A 82 5.47 -4.78 1.49
CA ARG A 82 6.83 -5.18 1.87
C ARG A 82 7.03 -5.26 3.39
N TYR A 83 6.44 -4.34 4.16
CA TYR A 83 6.47 -4.44 5.62
C TYR A 83 5.77 -5.71 6.12
N TYR A 84 4.58 -6.02 5.60
CA TYR A 84 3.90 -7.26 5.95
C TYR A 84 4.65 -8.52 5.50
N TYR A 85 5.39 -8.46 4.38
CA TYR A 85 6.28 -9.54 3.96
C TYR A 85 7.39 -9.79 4.98
N LEU A 86 8.10 -8.73 5.40
CA LEU A 86 9.22 -8.81 6.33
C LEU A 86 8.83 -9.51 7.64
N TRP A 87 7.62 -9.24 8.12
CA TRP A 87 7.11 -9.77 9.38
C TRP A 87 6.22 -11.01 9.22
N SER A 88 6.26 -11.68 8.07
CA SER A 88 5.51 -12.90 7.77
C SER A 88 3.98 -12.78 7.95
N ARG A 89 3.43 -11.57 7.81
CA ARG A 89 2.00 -11.27 7.92
C ARG A 89 1.33 -11.30 6.53
N PHE A 90 1.43 -12.43 5.85
CA PHE A 90 1.08 -12.57 4.43
C PHE A 90 -0.39 -12.25 4.11
N GLU A 91 -1.33 -12.61 4.99
CA GLU A 91 -2.75 -12.29 4.85
C GLU A 91 -3.01 -10.77 4.80
N HIS A 92 -2.29 -9.99 5.62
CA HIS A 92 -2.38 -8.53 5.58
C HIS A 92 -1.74 -7.95 4.33
N GLY A 93 -0.61 -8.51 3.88
CA GLY A 93 0.02 -8.15 2.62
C GLY A 93 -0.92 -8.33 1.42
N GLN A 94 -1.63 -9.45 1.34
CA GLN A 94 -2.63 -9.72 0.29
C GLN A 94 -3.76 -8.69 0.29
N ARG A 95 -4.30 -8.37 1.48
CA ARG A 95 -5.39 -7.40 1.61
C ARG A 95 -4.97 -5.99 1.18
N VAL A 96 -3.75 -5.57 1.52
CA VAL A 96 -3.24 -4.23 1.18
C VAL A 96 -3.01 -4.08 -0.32
N ILE A 97 -2.60 -5.14 -1.02
CA ILE A 97 -2.39 -5.10 -2.48
C ILE A 97 -3.72 -5.18 -3.25
N GLN A 98 -4.80 -5.71 -2.65
CA GLN A 98 -6.08 -5.94 -3.35
C GLN A 98 -6.62 -4.71 -4.11
N PRO A 99 -6.64 -3.49 -3.55
CA PRO A 99 -7.15 -2.33 -4.26
C PRO A 99 -6.39 -2.02 -5.56
N ILE A 100 -5.10 -2.38 -5.68
CA ILE A 100 -4.33 -2.19 -6.92
C ILE A 100 -4.87 -3.12 -8.02
N PHE A 101 -5.13 -4.38 -7.68
CA PHE A 101 -5.71 -5.35 -8.61
C PHE A 101 -7.13 -4.96 -9.03
N ASP A 102 -7.93 -4.48 -8.07
CA ASP A 102 -9.28 -4.00 -8.35
C ASP A 102 -9.26 -2.88 -9.41
N ARG A 103 -8.26 -1.98 -9.38
CA ARG A 103 -8.07 -0.96 -10.43
C ARG A 103 -7.67 -1.53 -11.78
N TYR A 104 -6.80 -2.54 -11.83
CA TYR A 104 -6.46 -3.21 -13.09
C TYR A 104 -7.70 -3.83 -13.74
N TYR A 105 -8.56 -4.46 -12.93
CA TYR A 105 -9.81 -5.07 -13.37
C TYR A 105 -10.84 -4.05 -13.84
N GLU A 106 -11.01 -2.94 -13.12
CA GLU A 106 -11.87 -1.82 -13.54
C GLU A 106 -11.44 -1.26 -14.91
N LEU A 107 -10.13 -1.05 -15.09
CA LEU A 107 -9.58 -0.46 -16.32
C LEU A 107 -9.51 -1.46 -17.48
N LYS A 108 -9.65 -2.77 -17.21
CA LYS A 108 -9.47 -3.88 -18.17
C LYS A 108 -8.13 -3.82 -18.93
N ILE A 109 -7.12 -3.20 -18.33
CA ILE A 109 -5.80 -3.01 -18.91
C ILE A 109 -4.79 -3.64 -17.96
N ALA A 110 -3.98 -4.56 -18.50
CA ALA A 110 -2.78 -5.10 -17.87
C ALA A 110 -1.50 -4.47 -18.43
N ASP A 111 -1.63 -3.46 -19.31
CA ASP A 111 -0.49 -2.84 -19.99
C ASP A 111 0.36 -2.07 -19.00
N ASP A 112 1.57 -2.59 -18.81
CA ASP A 112 2.54 -2.18 -17.81
C ASP A 112 2.89 -0.67 -17.96
N MET A 113 3.08 -0.18 -19.19
CA MET A 113 3.48 1.22 -19.44
C MET A 113 2.35 2.22 -19.18
N PHE A 114 1.11 1.88 -19.56
CA PHE A 114 -0.06 2.76 -19.36
C PHE A 114 -0.42 2.91 -17.89
N LEU A 115 -0.30 1.84 -17.11
CA LEU A 115 -0.60 1.81 -15.68
C LEU A 115 0.44 2.59 -14.87
N TYR A 116 1.73 2.47 -15.24
CA TYR A 116 2.81 3.26 -14.65
C TYR A 116 2.59 4.77 -14.82
N MET A 117 2.18 5.21 -16.02
CA MET A 117 1.86 6.62 -16.28
C MET A 117 0.69 7.16 -15.44
N ARG A 118 -0.18 6.30 -14.91
CA ARG A 118 -1.27 6.67 -13.99
C ARG A 118 -0.93 6.47 -12.50
N GLY A 119 0.33 6.17 -12.18
CA GLY A 119 0.80 6.00 -10.80
C GLY A 119 0.47 4.64 -10.18
N LEU A 120 0.06 3.65 -10.99
CA LEU A 120 -0.03 2.24 -10.61
C LEU A 120 1.32 1.55 -10.87
N PRO A 121 1.70 0.50 -10.13
CA PRO A 121 2.92 -0.24 -10.40
C PRO A 121 2.70 -1.18 -11.61
N MET A 122 3.78 -1.78 -12.12
CA MET A 122 3.66 -2.77 -13.19
C MET A 122 2.85 -3.99 -12.70
N PHE A 123 2.12 -4.65 -13.61
CA PHE A 123 1.29 -5.79 -13.23
C PHE A 123 2.15 -6.95 -12.74
N ASP A 124 3.29 -7.20 -13.39
CA ASP A 124 4.25 -8.24 -13.02
C ASP A 124 4.85 -8.05 -11.62
N GLU A 125 5.16 -6.81 -11.22
CA GLU A 125 5.63 -6.48 -9.88
C GLU A 125 4.56 -6.83 -8.84
N SER A 126 3.34 -6.34 -9.03
CA SER A 126 2.21 -6.61 -8.11
C SER A 126 1.87 -8.09 -8.04
N PHE A 127 1.85 -8.76 -9.20
CA PHE A 127 1.62 -10.19 -9.28
C PHE A 127 2.74 -11.01 -8.62
N GLY A 128 4.00 -10.57 -8.77
CA GLY A 128 5.15 -11.17 -8.09
C GLY A 128 4.98 -11.19 -6.57
N TYR A 129 4.58 -10.07 -5.97
CA TYR A 129 4.25 -10.02 -4.54
C TYR A 129 3.09 -10.95 -4.18
N ARG A 130 1.98 -10.89 -4.92
CA ARG A 130 0.79 -11.73 -4.69
C ARG A 130 1.10 -13.23 -4.75
N ALA A 131 1.88 -13.66 -5.75
CA ALA A 131 2.32 -15.03 -5.93
C ALA A 131 3.24 -15.50 -4.80
N THR A 132 4.18 -14.64 -4.38
CA THR A 132 5.08 -14.91 -3.26
C THR A 132 4.31 -15.10 -1.96
N PHE A 133 3.38 -14.21 -1.65
CA PHE A 133 2.51 -14.33 -0.48
C PHE A 133 1.67 -15.60 -0.49
N ALA A 134 1.05 -15.93 -1.63
CA ALA A 134 0.26 -17.15 -1.77
C ALA A 134 1.11 -18.41 -1.54
N ARG A 135 2.34 -18.44 -2.07
CA ARG A 135 3.30 -19.53 -1.86
C ARG A 135 3.66 -19.67 -0.37
N LEU A 136 4.05 -18.57 0.28
CA LEU A 136 4.52 -18.58 1.67
C LEU A 136 3.39 -18.91 2.65
N ALA A 137 2.15 -18.53 2.33
CA ALA A 137 0.97 -18.91 3.11
C ALA A 137 0.49 -20.35 2.86
N GLY A 138 1.12 -21.11 1.95
CA GLY A 138 0.68 -22.45 1.56
C GLY A 138 -0.62 -22.47 0.73
N LYS A 139 -1.06 -21.32 0.22
CA LYS A 139 -2.33 -21.12 -0.49
C LYS A 139 -2.09 -20.80 -1.97
N LEU A 140 -1.38 -21.67 -2.67
CA LEU A 140 -0.99 -21.47 -4.08
C LEU A 140 -2.18 -21.24 -5.01
N ASP A 141 -3.34 -21.78 -4.68
CA ASP A 141 -4.56 -21.60 -5.48
C ASP A 141 -5.02 -20.15 -5.54
N HIS A 142 -4.68 -19.31 -4.55
CA HIS A 142 -4.98 -17.87 -4.61
C HIS A 142 -4.25 -17.19 -5.76
N ALA A 143 -2.96 -17.49 -5.96
CA ALA A 143 -2.20 -16.94 -7.09
C ALA A 143 -2.68 -17.48 -8.43
N ARG A 144 -3.11 -18.75 -8.48
CA ARG A 144 -3.68 -19.35 -9.70
C ARG A 144 -5.02 -18.73 -10.06
N LEU A 145 -5.91 -18.53 -9.08
CA LEU A 145 -7.20 -17.87 -9.26
C LEU A 145 -7.02 -16.47 -9.86
N GLU A 146 -5.99 -15.77 -9.41
CA GLU A 146 -5.66 -14.41 -9.87
C GLU A 146 -5.14 -14.39 -11.30
N LEU A 147 -4.36 -15.39 -11.71
CA LEU A 147 -4.00 -15.57 -13.13
C LEU A 147 -5.22 -15.90 -13.99
N VAL A 148 -6.13 -16.75 -13.50
CA VAL A 148 -7.37 -17.10 -14.20
C VAL A 148 -8.23 -15.86 -14.37
N ARG A 149 -8.39 -15.06 -13.31
CA ARG A 149 -9.17 -13.82 -13.30
C ARG A 149 -8.56 -12.75 -14.18
N ALA A 150 -7.24 -12.53 -14.10
CA ALA A 150 -6.53 -11.62 -15.00
C ALA A 150 -6.70 -12.06 -16.46
N ARG A 151 -6.61 -13.36 -16.76
CA ARG A 151 -6.83 -13.87 -18.12
C ARG A 151 -8.26 -13.66 -18.61
N SER A 152 -9.28 -13.77 -17.76
CA SER A 152 -10.67 -13.55 -18.16
C SER A 152 -11.04 -12.08 -18.30
N GLU A 153 -10.56 -11.24 -17.39
CA GLU A 153 -10.99 -9.83 -17.31
C GLU A 153 -10.12 -8.89 -18.15
N LEU A 154 -8.84 -9.24 -18.37
CA LEU A 154 -7.88 -8.43 -19.13
C LEU A 154 -7.71 -8.91 -20.58
N ARG A 155 -8.33 -10.05 -20.97
CA ARG A 155 -8.53 -10.40 -22.39
C ARG A 155 -9.64 -9.54 -22.99
N CYS A 156 -9.34 -8.29 -23.29
CA CYS A 156 -10.00 -7.59 -24.36
C CYS A 156 -9.06 -7.59 -25.57
N ARG A 157 -9.13 -8.65 -26.40
CA ARG A 157 -8.72 -8.48 -27.79
C ARG A 157 -9.69 -7.45 -28.38
N PRO A 158 -9.25 -6.39 -29.08
CA PRO A 158 -10.15 -5.72 -30.00
C PRO A 158 -10.57 -6.79 -31.03
N ALA A 159 -11.78 -7.31 -30.85
CA ALA A 159 -12.43 -8.07 -31.90
C ALA A 159 -12.72 -7.07 -33.01
N SER A 160 -12.00 -7.20 -34.12
CA SER A 160 -12.56 -7.03 -35.47
C SER A 160 -13.82 -6.16 -35.53
N CYS A 161 -13.65 -4.83 -35.59
CA CYS A 161 -14.63 -4.02 -36.30
C CYS A 161 -14.35 -4.23 -37.78
N GLY A 162 -15.31 -4.86 -38.46
CA GLY A 162 -15.44 -4.76 -39.91
C GLY A 162 -15.87 -3.36 -40.34
#